data_AF-A0A2K4WP39-F1
#
_entry.id   AF-A0A2K4WP39-F1
#
_cell.length_a   1.000
_cell.length_b   1.000
_cell.length_c   1.000
_cell.angle_alpha   90.00
_cell.angle_beta   90.00
_cell.angle_gamma   90.00
#
_symmetry.space_group_name_H-M   'P 1'
#
loop_
_entity.id
_entity.type
_entity.pdbx_description
1 polymer ?
#
loop_
_entity_poly.entity_id
_entity_poly.type
_entity_poly.pdbx_seq_one_letter_code
_entity_poly.pdbx_strand_id
1 'polypeptide(L)' 'MKTIGRVEVETVIDVKCDVCNASTRVDIGGFQFGSLQAKWGFGSSHDGERYEIHLCEGCLSALIEN' A
#
# COMPACT_ATOMS: atom_id res chain seq x y z
N MET A 1 40.26 8.67 -13.21
CA MET A 1 39.09 9.52 -13.45
C MET A 1 37.83 8.71 -13.12
N LYS A 2 37.04 9.10 -12.12
CA LYS A 2 35.75 8.48 -11.80
C LYS A 2 34.65 9.31 -12.44
N THR A 3 33.84 8.71 -13.30
CA THR A 3 32.66 9.36 -13.90
C THR A 3 31.46 9.08 -12.99
N ILE A 4 30.84 10.14 -12.47
CA ILE A 4 29.65 10.04 -11.62
C ILE A 4 28.45 10.35 -12.53
N GLY A 5 27.66 9.32 -12.87
CA GLY A 5 26.44 9.47 -13.65
C GLY A 5 25.22 9.62 -12.75
N ARG A 6 24.29 10.53 -13.09
CA ARG A 6 22.97 10.59 -12.44
C ARG A 6 22.07 9.52 -13.07
N VAL A 7 21.41 8.74 -12.23
CA VAL A 7 20.38 7.77 -12.63
C VAL A 7 19.06 8.25 -12.05
N GLU A 8 18.05 8.40 -12.90
CA GLU A 8 16.69 8.64 -12.46
C GLU A 8 16.08 7.30 -12.01
N VAL A 9 15.46 7.30 -10.83
CA VAL A 9 14.85 6.10 -10.24
C VAL A 9 13.39 6.44 -9.95
N GLU A 10 12.49 5.58 -10.40
CA GLU A 10 11.08 5.65 -10.06
C GLU A 10 10.90 5.39 -8.56
N THR A 11 10.25 6.33 -7.87
CA THR A 11 10.06 6.26 -6.43
C THR A 11 8.58 6.44 -6.07
N VAL A 12 8.12 5.73 -5.06
CA VAL A 12 6.77 5.88 -4.53
C VAL A 12 6.71 7.17 -3.72
N ILE A 13 5.97 8.15 -4.23
CA ILE A 13 5.85 9.48 -3.60
C ILE A 13 4.80 9.52 -2.50
N ASP A 14 3.79 8.65 -2.60
CA ASP A 14 2.65 8.57 -1.71
C ASP A 14 1.95 7.21 -1.82
N VAL A 15 1.46 6.70 -0.70
CA VAL A 15 0.50 5.60 -0.65
C VAL A 15 -0.78 6.17 -0.08
N LYS A 16 -1.90 5.95 -0.76
CA LYS A 16 -3.21 6.47 -0.34
C LYS A 16 -4.06 5.34 0.20
N CYS A 17 -4.88 5.67 1.20
CA CYS A 17 -5.88 4.78 1.72
C CYS A 17 -6.93 4.49 0.64
N ASP A 18 -7.16 3.23 0.29
CA ASP A 18 -8.15 2.84 -0.71
C ASP A 18 -9.61 3.10 -0.26
N VAL A 19 -9.83 3.39 1.02
CA VAL A 19 -11.17 3.69 1.58
C VAL A 19 -11.46 5.19 1.61
N CYS A 20 -10.58 5.98 2.24
CA CYS A 20 -10.83 7.41 2.46
C CYS A 20 -9.96 8.34 1.59
N ASN A 21 -9.08 7.77 0.75
CA ASN A 21 -8.15 8.47 -0.13
C ASN A 21 -7.15 9.40 0.57
N ALA A 22 -7.03 9.30 1.91
CA ALA A 22 -6.03 10.03 2.69
C ALA A 22 -4.62 9.49 2.43
N SER A 23 -3.62 10.37 2.42
CA SER A 23 -2.21 9.98 2.38
C SER A 23 -1.85 9.22 3.66
N THR A 24 -1.06 8.16 3.50
CA THR A 24 -0.52 7.38 4.61
C THR A 24 0.89 7.84 4.99
N ARG A 25 1.35 8.96 4.42
CA ARG A 25 2.68 9.50 4.66
C ARG A 25 2.75 10.21 6.00
N VAL A 26 3.85 9.99 6.73
CA VAL A 26 4.11 10.66 8.01
C VAL A 26 5.18 11.75 7.88
N ASP A 27 5.13 12.76 8.74
CA ASP A 27 6.03 13.94 8.71
C ASP A 27 7.52 13.58 8.79
N ILE A 28 7.85 12.54 9.55
CA ILE A 28 9.22 12.02 9.74
C ILE A 28 9.72 11.17 8.56
N GLY A 29 8.95 11.09 7.47
CA GLY A 29 9.28 10.30 6.29
C GLY A 29 8.84 8.84 6.44
N GLY A 30 8.47 8.23 5.30
CA GLY A 30 7.90 6.89 5.26
C GLY A 30 6.37 6.89 5.21
N PHE A 31 5.81 5.68 5.24
CA PHE A 31 4.38 5.43 5.12
C PHE A 31 3.91 4.52 6.26
N GLN A 32 2.80 4.87 6.89
CA GLN A 32 2.14 4.06 7.91
C GLN A 32 0.75 3.65 7.44
N PHE A 33 0.63 2.38 7.06
CA PHE A 33 -0.62 1.78 6.60
C PHE A 33 -0.64 0.28 6.90
N GLY A 34 -1.83 -0.29 7.00
CA GLY A 34 -2.03 -1.72 6.93
C GLY A 34 -2.28 -2.16 5.49
N SER A 35 -1.84 -3.36 5.11
CA SER A 35 -2.21 -3.99 3.83
C SER A 35 -3.13 -5.17 4.08
N LEU A 36 -4.23 -5.25 3.33
CA LEU A 36 -5.10 -6.41 3.28
C LEU A 36 -4.93 -7.07 1.92
N GLN A 37 -4.48 -8.32 1.94
CA GLN A 37 -4.31 -9.12 0.75
C GLN A 37 -5.28 -10.29 0.76
N ALA A 38 -5.90 -10.54 -0.39
CA ALA A 38 -6.73 -11.71 -0.58
C ALA A 38 -6.31 -12.41 -1.87
N LYS A 39 -6.12 -13.72 -1.77
CA LYS A 39 -5.64 -14.59 -2.85
C LYS A 39 -6.56 -15.78 -2.92
N TRP A 40 -7.21 -15.94 -4.05
CA TRP A 40 -8.20 -16.97 -4.25
C TRP A 40 -7.63 -18.11 -5.08
N GLY A 41 -7.76 -19.31 -4.53
CA GLY A 41 -7.32 -20.54 -5.18
C GLY A 41 -8.34 -21.10 -6.15
N PHE A 42 -7.95 -22.22 -6.76
CA PHE A 42 -8.78 -22.92 -7.74
C PHE A 42 -10.13 -23.36 -7.14
N GLY A 43 -11.23 -23.11 -7.84
CA GLY A 43 -12.59 -23.50 -7.46
C GLY A 43 -13.35 -22.50 -6.58
N SER A 44 -12.80 -21.31 -6.34
CA SER A 44 -13.54 -20.22 -5.69
C SER A 44 -14.29 -19.35 -6.71
N SER A 45 -15.28 -18.57 -6.26
CA SER A 45 -15.98 -17.60 -7.14
C SER A 45 -15.05 -16.54 -7.75
N HIS A 46 -13.89 -16.30 -7.15
CA HIS A 46 -12.87 -15.34 -7.59
C HIS A 46 -11.58 -16.06 -8.02
N ASP A 47 -11.74 -17.20 -8.71
CA ASP A 47 -10.63 -18.08 -9.14
C ASP A 47 -9.47 -17.29 -9.77
N GLY A 48 -8.29 -17.40 -9.16
CA GLY A 48 -7.05 -16.79 -9.66
C GLY A 48 -6.92 -15.28 -9.38
N GLU A 49 -7.95 -14.63 -8.83
CA GLU A 49 -7.88 -13.21 -8.51
C GLU A 49 -7.00 -12.95 -7.28
N ARG A 50 -6.34 -11.79 -7.31
CA ARG A 50 -5.49 -11.29 -6.23
C ARG A 50 -5.84 -9.85 -5.99
N TYR A 51 -6.14 -9.54 -4.75
CA TYR A 51 -6.47 -8.20 -4.32
C TYR A 51 -5.47 -7.78 -3.26
N GLU A 52 -5.06 -6.53 -3.33
CA GLU A 52 -4.23 -5.86 -2.35
C GLU A 52 -4.78 -4.45 -2.17
N ILE A 53 -5.11 -4.10 -0.93
CA ILE A 53 -5.56 -2.77 -0.55
C ILE A 53 -4.71 -2.24 0.59
N HIS A 54 -4.51 -0.93 0.61
CA HIS A 54 -3.76 -0.17 1.60
C HIS A 54 -4.73 0.69 2.42
N LEU A 55 -4.61 0.62 3.73
CA LEU A 55 -5.52 1.29 4.67
C LEU A 55 -4.71 2.17 5.62
N CYS A 56 -5.12 3.44 5.76
CA CYS A 56 -4.56 4.30 6.81
C CYS A 56 -4.92 3.76 8.20
N GLU A 57 -4.18 4.19 9.23
CA GLU A 57 -4.39 3.76 10.61
C GLU A 57 -5.86 3.87 11.04
N GLY A 58 -6.53 4.98 10.75
CA GLY A 58 -7.94 5.18 11.12
C GLY A 58 -8.90 4.19 10.47
N CYS A 59 -8.72 3.89 9.18
CA CYS A 59 -9.55 2.89 8.48
C CYS A 59 -9.21 1.46 8.92
N LEU A 60 -7.95 1.19 9.26
CA LEU A 60 -7.52 -0.11 9.77
C LEU A 60 -8.10 -0.37 11.17
N SER A 61 -7.99 0.59 12.08
CA SER A 61 -8.57 0.54 13.43
C SER A 61 -10.07 0.25 13.40
N ALA A 62 -10.81 0.91 12.50
CA ALA A 62 -12.24 0.68 12.33
C ALA A 62 -12.60 -0.75 11.91
N LEU A 63 -11.67 -1.49 11.28
CA LEU A 63 -11.89 -2.89 10.88
C LEU A 63 -11.52 -3.88 11.98
N ILE A 64 -10.45 -3.63 12.75
CA ILE A 64 -9.88 -4.62 13.68
C ILE A 64 -10.34 -4.44 15.13
N GLU A 65 -10.76 -3.23 15.54
CA GLU A 65 -11.12 -2.91 16.94
C GLU A 65 -12.64 -2.99 17.19
N ASN A 66 -13.34 -3.93 16.55
CA ASN A 66 -14.79 -4.14 16.72
C ASN A 66 -15.13 -5.05 17.91
#